data_AF-A0A7V9QY89-F1
#
_entry.id   AF-A0A7V9QY89-F1
#
_cell.length_a   1.000
_cell.length_b   1.000
_cell.length_c   1.000
_cell.angle_alpha   90.00
_cell.angle_beta   90.00
_cell.angle_gamma   90.00
#
_symmetry.space_group_name_H-M   'P 1'
#
loop_
_entity.id
_entity.type
_entity.pdbx_description
1 polymer ?
#
loop_
_entity_poly.entity_id
_entity_poly.type
_entity_poly.pdbx_seq_one_letter_code
_entity_poly.pdbx_strand_id
1 'polypeptide(L)'
;MNGGRVSKARAARRLAAAAAYGGGGLGAVGASLYGILRAEAAMARRKIGKAVGEPPNPTGLYGAELAGPAITLAVLGDSSAAGYGASAPEETFGAFLAAGLSELAARPVFLESVAKVGTKTAGLAGQIGAALAALPDVCAVMIGANDVTHRVPASESVRALKEAVETLRAAGSEVVVGTCPDLGTVRPIAQPLRQVARQWSRRLAAAQTIATVEAGGRSVSLGSILGPEFDASPVDLFGPDRFHPSPAGYRSCAQAMLPTVAAAAGVPPDAVDVPEAARGEGVRSLARAAVEAAESPGTEVSRVEAGGTEHGPRGRWALLRHRRRHEAPVVGPIDEIAGDRPTDPGDSFGGDSEQPVSAVAENWP
;
A
#
# COMPACT_ATOMS: atom_id res chain seq x y z
N MET A 1 -12.10 -18.62 -67.48
CA MET A 1 -11.94 -18.43 -66.02
C MET A 1 -10.48 -18.73 -65.61
N ASN A 2 -9.60 -17.73 -65.44
CA ASN A 2 -8.25 -17.98 -64.90
C ASN A 2 -7.57 -16.76 -64.18
N GLY A 3 -8.34 -15.73 -63.81
CA GLY A 3 -7.80 -14.47 -63.25
C GLY A 3 -7.57 -14.42 -61.74
N GLY A 4 -8.06 -15.41 -60.97
CA GLY A 4 -8.10 -15.34 -59.50
C GLY A 4 -6.88 -15.87 -58.73
N ARG A 5 -6.05 -16.73 -59.35
CA ARG A 5 -4.92 -17.39 -58.66
C ARG A 5 -3.61 -16.59 -58.69
N VAL A 6 -3.40 -15.77 -59.72
CA VAL A 6 -2.16 -14.96 -59.89
C VAL A 6 -2.11 -13.77 -58.90
N SER A 7 -3.27 -13.22 -58.51
CA SER A 7 -3.39 -12.11 -57.57
C SER A 7 -2.98 -12.49 -56.12
N LYS A 8 -3.42 -13.68 -55.65
CA LYS A 8 -3.11 -14.16 -54.29
C LYS A 8 -1.63 -14.48 -54.09
N ALA A 9 -0.98 -15.04 -55.10
CA ALA A 9 0.46 -15.35 -55.06
C ALA A 9 1.34 -14.09 -55.00
N ARG A 10 0.94 -13.01 -55.69
CA ARG A 10 1.64 -11.73 -55.66
C ARG A 10 1.41 -10.97 -54.35
N ALA A 11 0.21 -11.07 -53.76
CA ALA A 11 -0.10 -10.53 -52.44
C ALA A 11 0.68 -11.25 -51.32
N ALA A 12 0.75 -12.59 -51.36
CA ALA A 12 1.54 -13.39 -50.42
C ALA A 12 3.04 -13.09 -50.51
N ARG A 13 3.59 -12.92 -51.72
CA ARG A 13 5.00 -12.53 -51.91
C ARG A 13 5.29 -11.10 -51.41
N ARG A 14 4.35 -10.15 -51.52
CA ARG A 14 4.50 -8.80 -50.98
C ARG A 14 4.41 -8.75 -49.45
N LEU A 15 3.56 -9.57 -48.83
CA LEU A 15 3.49 -9.72 -47.37
C LEU A 15 4.74 -10.40 -46.80
N ALA A 16 5.25 -11.44 -47.46
CA ALA A 16 6.50 -12.09 -47.08
C ALA A 16 7.72 -11.17 -47.24
N ALA A 17 7.77 -10.36 -48.30
CA ALA A 17 8.83 -9.36 -48.50
C ALA A 17 8.73 -8.20 -47.49
N ALA A 18 7.53 -7.76 -47.12
CA ALA A 18 7.32 -6.76 -46.07
C ALA A 18 7.73 -7.29 -44.68
N ALA A 19 7.52 -8.58 -44.40
CA ALA A 19 8.01 -9.24 -43.20
C ALA A 19 9.54 -9.37 -43.19
N ALA A 20 10.16 -9.67 -44.34
CA ALA A 20 11.61 -9.84 -44.46
C ALA A 20 12.40 -8.51 -44.39
N TYR A 21 11.85 -7.41 -44.92
CA TYR A 21 12.57 -6.12 -45.01
C TYR A 21 12.02 -5.01 -44.09
N GLY A 22 10.79 -5.12 -43.58
CA GLY A 22 10.16 -4.11 -42.71
C GLY A 22 9.74 -4.60 -41.32
N GLY A 23 9.55 -5.91 -41.13
CA GLY A 23 9.11 -6.51 -39.86
C GLY A 23 10.22 -7.10 -38.98
N GLY A 24 11.36 -7.47 -39.57
CA GLY A 24 12.47 -8.13 -38.87
C GLY A 24 13.11 -7.30 -37.76
N GLY A 25 13.23 -5.97 -37.95
CA GLY A 25 13.83 -5.07 -36.96
C GLY A 25 12.96 -4.89 -35.71
N LEU A 26 11.66 -4.65 -35.87
CA LEU A 26 10.72 -4.53 -34.74
C LEU A 26 10.53 -5.87 -34.00
N GLY A 27 10.49 -6.99 -34.73
CA GLY A 27 10.44 -8.33 -34.14
C GLY A 27 11.70 -8.70 -33.36
N ALA A 28 12.88 -8.40 -33.90
CA ALA A 28 14.16 -8.67 -33.24
C ALA A 28 14.39 -7.76 -32.01
N VAL A 29 14.03 -6.48 -32.08
CA VAL A 29 14.09 -5.56 -30.93
C VAL A 29 13.11 -5.98 -29.84
N GLY A 30 11.87 -6.35 -30.20
CA GLY A 30 10.88 -6.87 -29.25
C GLY A 30 11.32 -8.18 -28.58
N ALA A 31 11.88 -9.13 -29.34
CA ALA A 31 12.41 -10.38 -28.81
C ALA A 31 13.62 -10.16 -27.89
N SER A 32 14.51 -9.22 -28.23
CA SER A 32 15.68 -8.86 -27.41
C SER A 32 15.26 -8.23 -26.08
N LEU A 33 14.32 -7.27 -26.10
CA LEU A 33 13.75 -6.68 -24.89
C LEU A 33 13.07 -7.75 -24.01
N TYR A 34 12.28 -8.64 -24.61
CA TYR A 34 11.65 -9.73 -23.87
C TYR A 34 12.70 -10.65 -23.21
N GLY A 35 13.78 -10.98 -23.93
CA GLY A 35 14.91 -11.74 -23.39
C GLY A 35 15.56 -11.06 -22.18
N ILE A 36 15.81 -9.74 -22.26
CA ILE A 36 16.35 -8.93 -21.16
C ILE A 36 15.41 -8.99 -19.95
N LEU A 37 14.12 -8.71 -20.13
CA LEU A 37 13.14 -8.73 -19.04
C LEU A 37 13.08 -10.11 -18.36
N ARG A 38 13.19 -11.20 -19.12
CA ARG A 38 13.23 -12.56 -18.58
C ARG A 38 14.49 -12.84 -17.77
N ALA A 39 15.65 -12.37 -18.25
CA ALA A 39 16.92 -12.49 -17.55
C ALA A 39 16.92 -11.69 -16.24
N GLU A 40 16.45 -10.44 -16.27
CA GLU A 40 16.29 -9.60 -15.08
C GLU A 40 15.35 -10.23 -14.06
N ALA A 41 14.21 -10.77 -14.50
CA ALA A 41 13.27 -11.45 -13.62
C ALA A 41 13.92 -12.70 -12.97
N ALA A 42 14.75 -13.44 -13.71
CA ALA A 42 15.47 -14.58 -13.16
C ALA A 42 16.54 -14.15 -12.14
N MET A 43 17.28 -13.08 -12.41
CA MET A 43 18.26 -12.52 -11.47
C MET A 43 17.58 -11.99 -10.21
N ALA A 44 16.46 -11.27 -10.35
CA ALA A 44 15.69 -10.77 -9.21
C ALA A 44 15.21 -11.91 -8.32
N ARG A 45 14.63 -12.98 -8.90
CA ARG A 45 14.22 -14.18 -8.14
C ARG A 45 15.37 -14.84 -7.39
N ARG A 46 16.57 -14.90 -7.98
CA ARG A 46 17.76 -15.44 -7.29
C ARG A 46 18.22 -14.55 -6.13
N LYS A 47 18.15 -13.23 -6.29
CA LYS A 47 18.55 -12.26 -5.26
C LYS A 47 17.55 -12.16 -4.10
N ILE A 48 16.26 -12.26 -4.40
CA ILE A 48 15.17 -12.25 -3.40
C ILE A 48 15.11 -13.60 -2.69
N GLY A 49 15.38 -14.70 -3.39
CA GLY A 49 15.29 -16.05 -2.84
C GLY A 49 13.86 -16.57 -2.79
N LYS A 50 13.69 -17.72 -2.15
CA LYS A 50 12.36 -18.26 -1.80
C LYS A 50 12.06 -17.86 -0.36
N ALA A 51 10.78 -17.72 -0.03
CA ALA A 51 10.36 -17.59 1.36
C ALA A 51 10.82 -18.83 2.15
N VAL A 52 11.46 -18.61 3.30
CA VAL A 52 11.95 -19.65 4.21
C VAL A 52 11.35 -19.39 5.59
N GLY A 53 10.81 -20.43 6.21
CA GLY A 53 10.15 -20.33 7.51
C GLY A 53 8.72 -19.80 7.42
N GLU A 54 7.99 -19.97 8.52
CA GLU A 54 6.65 -19.41 8.69
C GLU A 54 6.77 -18.08 9.44
N PRO A 55 6.03 -17.03 9.01
CA PRO A 55 5.95 -15.80 9.78
C PRO A 55 5.42 -16.06 11.19
N PRO A 56 5.84 -15.28 12.21
CA PRO A 56 5.26 -15.38 13.53
C PRO A 56 3.76 -15.10 13.48
N ASN A 57 2.95 -15.87 14.22
CA ASN A 57 1.51 -15.69 14.26
C ASN A 57 1.13 -14.56 15.23
N PRO A 58 0.54 -13.43 14.75
CA PRO A 58 0.14 -12.33 15.61
C PRO A 58 -1.28 -12.46 16.19
N THR A 59 -2.02 -13.54 15.89
CA THR A 59 -3.38 -13.74 16.42
C THR A 59 -3.39 -13.65 17.95
N GLY A 60 -4.29 -12.84 18.49
CA GLY A 60 -4.38 -12.60 19.92
C GLY A 60 -5.14 -11.34 20.29
N LEU A 61 -5.21 -11.10 21.60
CA LEU A 61 -5.87 -9.92 22.17
C LEU A 61 -4.84 -8.81 22.40
N TYR A 62 -5.12 -7.62 21.87
CA TYR A 62 -4.35 -6.40 22.03
C TYR A 62 -5.14 -5.40 22.89
N GLY A 63 -4.45 -4.66 23.75
CA GLY A 63 -5.09 -3.73 24.69
C GLY A 63 -6.00 -4.41 25.69
N ALA A 64 -5.59 -5.56 26.23
CA ALA A 64 -6.38 -6.39 27.15
C ALA A 64 -6.72 -5.67 28.47
N GLU A 65 -5.96 -4.64 28.82
CA GLU A 65 -6.17 -3.75 29.96
C GLU A 65 -7.30 -2.72 29.74
N LEU A 66 -7.73 -2.51 28.49
CA LEU A 66 -8.78 -1.55 28.15
C LEU A 66 -10.18 -2.13 28.42
N ALA A 67 -11.12 -1.24 28.71
CA ALA A 67 -12.50 -1.63 28.97
C ALA A 67 -13.33 -1.80 27.68
N GLY A 68 -14.44 -2.52 27.79
CA GLY A 68 -15.43 -2.67 26.72
C GLY A 68 -15.24 -3.94 25.87
N PRO A 69 -16.21 -4.24 24.99
CA PRO A 69 -16.13 -5.41 24.12
C PRO A 69 -14.98 -5.23 23.12
N ALA A 70 -14.25 -6.32 22.87
CA ALA A 70 -13.18 -6.30 21.89
C ALA A 70 -13.73 -6.02 20.48
N ILE A 71 -13.00 -5.23 19.69
CA ILE A 71 -13.21 -5.14 18.24
C ILE A 71 -12.53 -6.34 17.62
N THR A 72 -13.23 -7.10 16.78
CA THR A 72 -12.62 -8.22 16.04
C THR A 72 -12.07 -7.73 14.71
N LEU A 73 -10.75 -7.82 14.54
CA LEU A 73 -10.03 -7.49 13.32
C LEU A 73 -9.52 -8.77 12.67
N ALA A 74 -9.92 -9.04 11.42
CA ALA A 74 -9.33 -10.12 10.63
C ALA A 74 -8.32 -9.58 9.61
N VAL A 75 -7.16 -10.22 9.49
CA VAL A 75 -6.14 -9.90 8.47
C VAL A 75 -6.03 -11.04 7.47
N LEU A 76 -6.25 -10.71 6.19
CA LEU A 76 -6.17 -11.63 5.06
C LEU A 76 -5.14 -11.13 4.05
N GLY A 77 -4.55 -12.05 3.27
CA GLY A 77 -3.66 -11.65 2.19
C GLY A 77 -2.49 -12.57 1.92
N ASP A 78 -1.44 -11.98 1.37
CA ASP A 78 -0.18 -12.63 1.02
C ASP A 78 0.87 -12.59 2.14
N SER A 79 2.15 -12.73 1.79
CA SER A 79 3.27 -12.67 2.72
C SER A 79 3.41 -11.33 3.44
N SER A 80 2.98 -10.23 2.81
CA SER A 80 3.01 -8.91 3.44
C SER A 80 1.98 -8.83 4.57
N ALA A 81 0.75 -9.28 4.32
CA ALA A 81 -0.28 -9.38 5.36
C ALA A 81 0.12 -10.34 6.49
N ALA A 82 0.78 -11.46 6.13
CA ALA A 82 1.23 -12.46 7.10
C ALA A 82 2.42 -12.00 7.96
N GLY A 83 3.09 -10.89 7.63
CA GLY A 83 4.25 -10.42 8.37
C GLY A 83 5.56 -11.15 8.05
N TYR A 84 5.69 -11.71 6.84
CA TYR A 84 6.92 -12.41 6.44
C TYR A 84 8.17 -11.52 6.52
N GLY A 85 9.16 -11.98 7.28
CA GLY A 85 10.40 -11.23 7.54
C GLY A 85 10.41 -10.50 8.89
N ALA A 86 9.27 -10.47 9.61
CA ALA A 86 9.24 -10.12 11.03
C ALA A 86 9.89 -11.23 11.87
N SER A 87 10.58 -10.85 12.94
CA SER A 87 11.21 -11.82 13.86
C SER A 87 10.30 -12.16 15.05
N ALA A 88 9.38 -11.25 15.40
CA ALA A 88 8.41 -11.43 16.47
C ALA A 88 6.96 -11.11 16.01
N PRO A 89 5.93 -11.70 16.66
CA PRO A 89 4.53 -11.43 16.33
C PRO A 89 4.15 -9.94 16.33
N GLU A 90 4.71 -9.17 17.27
CA GLU A 90 4.40 -7.74 17.48
C GLU A 90 4.98 -6.85 16.37
N GLU A 91 5.90 -7.37 15.57
CA GLU A 91 6.53 -6.68 14.45
C GLU A 91 5.78 -6.86 13.12
N THR A 92 4.68 -7.63 13.14
CA THR A 92 3.88 -7.90 11.95
C THR A 92 2.93 -6.74 11.62
N PHE A 93 2.50 -6.66 10.35
CA PHE A 93 1.48 -5.71 9.93
C PHE A 93 0.20 -5.79 10.78
N GLY A 94 -0.29 -7.01 11.01
CA GLY A 94 -1.50 -7.24 11.79
C GLY A 94 -1.38 -6.73 13.22
N ALA A 95 -0.25 -7.00 13.89
CA ALA A 95 -0.01 -6.53 15.25
C ALA A 95 0.04 -5.00 15.35
N PHE A 96 0.76 -4.32 14.45
CA PHE A 96 0.78 -2.85 14.44
C PHE A 96 -0.61 -2.26 14.19
N LEU A 97 -1.40 -2.87 13.31
CA LEU A 97 -2.74 -2.41 13.01
C LEU A 97 -3.69 -2.63 14.21
N ALA A 98 -3.61 -3.79 14.87
CA ALA A 98 -4.42 -4.11 16.04
C ALA A 98 -4.09 -3.24 17.25
N ALA A 99 -2.80 -3.04 17.54
CA ALA A 99 -2.34 -2.17 18.62
C ALA A 99 -2.78 -0.71 18.38
N GLY A 100 -2.55 -0.17 17.17
CA GLY A 100 -2.98 1.18 16.84
C GLY A 100 -4.50 1.37 16.85
N LEU A 101 -5.26 0.36 16.41
CA LEU A 101 -6.73 0.40 16.46
C LEU A 101 -7.21 0.38 17.91
N SER A 102 -6.59 -0.43 18.76
CA SER A 102 -6.93 -0.55 20.17
C SER A 102 -6.72 0.78 20.91
N GLU A 103 -5.61 1.44 20.63
CA GLU A 103 -5.29 2.78 21.15
C GLU A 103 -6.32 3.81 20.71
N LEU A 104 -6.61 3.92 19.40
CA LEU A 104 -7.56 4.89 18.87
C LEU A 104 -9.00 4.64 19.34
N ALA A 105 -9.40 3.38 19.47
CA ALA A 105 -10.74 3.01 19.91
C ALA A 105 -10.91 3.06 21.44
N ALA A 106 -9.81 3.15 22.19
CA ALA A 106 -9.77 2.94 23.63
C ALA A 106 -10.49 1.65 24.07
N ARG A 107 -10.34 0.59 23.26
CA ARG A 107 -10.99 -0.72 23.43
C ARG A 107 -10.03 -1.85 23.08
N PRO A 108 -10.19 -3.05 23.68
CA PRO A 108 -9.42 -4.21 23.25
C PRO A 108 -9.67 -4.53 21.77
N VAL A 109 -8.68 -5.12 21.10
CA VAL A 109 -8.81 -5.64 19.72
C VAL A 109 -8.41 -7.11 19.71
N PHE A 110 -9.31 -7.98 19.29
CA PHE A 110 -8.97 -9.37 18.98
C PHE A 110 -8.57 -9.45 17.51
N LEU A 111 -7.29 -9.76 17.25
CA LEU A 111 -6.74 -9.95 15.92
C LEU A 111 -6.80 -11.43 15.54
N GLU A 112 -7.38 -11.72 14.37
CA GLU A 112 -7.31 -13.02 13.70
C GLU A 112 -6.52 -12.89 12.39
N SER A 113 -5.30 -13.42 12.34
CA SER A 113 -4.47 -13.42 11.13
C SER A 113 -4.59 -14.76 10.38
N VAL A 114 -5.15 -14.72 9.17
CA VAL A 114 -5.31 -15.90 8.30
C VAL A 114 -4.56 -15.76 6.97
N ALA A 115 -3.75 -14.71 6.85
CA ALA A 115 -2.93 -14.45 5.69
C ALA A 115 -1.90 -15.56 5.45
N LYS A 116 -1.63 -15.86 4.18
CA LYS A 116 -0.74 -16.96 3.79
C LYS A 116 0.31 -16.49 2.80
N VAL A 117 1.56 -16.79 3.10
CA VAL A 117 2.71 -16.52 2.22
C VAL A 117 2.47 -17.11 0.83
N GLY A 118 2.77 -16.32 -0.20
CA GLY A 118 2.64 -16.75 -1.61
C GLY A 118 1.20 -16.74 -2.16
N THR A 119 0.21 -16.32 -1.36
CA THR A 119 -1.18 -16.20 -1.83
C THR A 119 -1.29 -15.19 -2.98
N LYS A 120 -1.94 -15.60 -4.07
CA LYS A 120 -2.44 -14.71 -5.13
C LYS A 120 -3.89 -14.34 -4.81
N THR A 121 -4.44 -13.32 -5.45
CA THR A 121 -5.81 -12.85 -5.15
C THR A 121 -6.87 -13.96 -5.20
N ALA A 122 -6.81 -14.88 -6.15
CA ALA A 122 -7.71 -16.04 -6.22
C ALA A 122 -7.67 -16.97 -4.99
N GLY A 123 -6.56 -16.98 -4.26
CA GLY A 123 -6.39 -17.78 -3.04
C GLY A 123 -7.07 -17.18 -1.80
N LEU A 124 -7.57 -15.94 -1.85
CA LEU A 124 -8.33 -15.34 -0.75
C LEU A 124 -9.57 -16.17 -0.39
N ALA A 125 -10.19 -16.84 -1.37
CA ALA A 125 -11.33 -17.73 -1.14
C ALA A 125 -11.04 -18.80 -0.07
N GLY A 126 -9.80 -19.30 0.00
CA GLY A 126 -9.38 -20.28 1.00
C GLY A 126 -9.05 -19.71 2.38
N GLN A 127 -9.09 -18.37 2.55
CA GLN A 127 -8.88 -17.68 3.83
C GLN A 127 -10.20 -17.18 4.43
N ILE A 128 -11.20 -16.86 3.59
CA ILE A 128 -12.48 -16.27 4.02
C ILE A 128 -13.17 -17.08 5.12
N GLY A 129 -13.24 -18.40 4.98
CA GLY A 129 -13.92 -19.24 5.98
C GLY A 129 -13.28 -19.15 7.37
N ALA A 130 -11.95 -19.10 7.44
CA ALA A 130 -11.23 -18.93 8.71
C ALA A 130 -11.42 -17.52 9.28
N ALA A 131 -11.35 -16.48 8.44
CA ALA A 131 -11.62 -15.10 8.87
C ALA A 131 -13.03 -14.95 9.45
N LEU A 132 -14.05 -15.47 8.76
CA LEU A 132 -15.45 -15.36 9.19
C LEU A 132 -15.76 -16.17 10.46
N ALA A 133 -14.97 -17.21 10.77
CA ALA A 133 -15.13 -17.97 12.01
C ALA A 133 -14.87 -17.10 13.26
N ALA A 134 -14.07 -16.03 13.13
CA ALA A 134 -13.84 -15.07 14.20
C ALA A 134 -14.95 -14.01 14.34
N LEU A 135 -15.92 -13.97 13.41
CA LEU A 135 -16.97 -12.92 13.35
C LEU A 135 -16.37 -11.50 13.31
N PRO A 136 -15.59 -11.15 12.28
CA PRO A 136 -14.85 -9.89 12.27
C PRO A 136 -15.75 -8.68 12.07
N ASP A 137 -15.52 -7.63 12.87
CA ASP A 137 -16.11 -6.31 12.64
C ASP A 137 -15.47 -5.68 11.40
N VAL A 138 -14.15 -5.83 11.26
CA VAL A 138 -13.38 -5.29 10.13
C VAL A 138 -12.40 -6.35 9.59
N CYS A 139 -12.34 -6.47 8.27
CA CYS A 139 -11.35 -7.25 7.54
C CYS A 139 -10.35 -6.32 6.86
N ALA A 140 -9.08 -6.41 7.22
CA ALA A 140 -7.97 -5.77 6.50
C ALA A 140 -7.35 -6.76 5.50
N VAL A 141 -7.26 -6.37 4.23
CA VAL A 141 -6.75 -7.23 3.16
C VAL A 141 -5.54 -6.58 2.51
N MET A 142 -4.39 -7.26 2.46
CA MET A 142 -3.25 -6.86 1.61
C MET A 142 -2.91 -7.95 0.60
N ILE A 143 -3.08 -7.64 -0.69
CA ILE A 143 -2.92 -8.64 -1.76
C ILE A 143 -2.53 -7.97 -3.08
N GLY A 144 -1.76 -8.69 -3.89
CA GLY A 144 -1.55 -8.35 -5.31
C GLY A 144 -0.09 -8.35 -5.76
N ALA A 145 0.88 -8.35 -4.84
CA ALA A 145 2.29 -8.46 -5.21
C ALA A 145 2.57 -9.79 -5.93
N ASN A 146 1.95 -10.88 -5.47
CA ASN A 146 2.06 -12.19 -6.10
C ASN A 146 1.41 -12.25 -7.49
N ASP A 147 0.33 -11.51 -7.71
CA ASP A 147 -0.35 -11.43 -9.00
C ASP A 147 0.55 -10.77 -10.04
N VAL A 148 1.24 -9.66 -9.68
CA VAL A 148 2.20 -9.00 -10.56
C VAL A 148 3.42 -9.89 -10.84
N THR A 149 4.03 -10.48 -9.80
CA THR A 149 5.23 -11.31 -9.97
C THR A 149 4.97 -12.59 -10.77
N HIS A 150 3.75 -13.14 -10.69
CA HIS A 150 3.32 -14.31 -11.45
C HIS A 150 2.63 -13.97 -12.78
N ARG A 151 2.43 -12.68 -13.08
CA ARG A 151 1.77 -12.19 -14.30
C ARG A 151 0.33 -12.71 -14.45
N VAL A 152 -0.40 -12.73 -13.34
CA VAL A 152 -1.84 -13.01 -13.35
C VAL A 152 -2.54 -11.88 -14.12
N PRO A 153 -3.49 -12.18 -15.02
CA PRO A 153 -4.28 -11.14 -15.68
C PRO A 153 -5.00 -10.27 -14.64
N ALA A 154 -4.88 -8.94 -14.76
CA ALA A 154 -5.48 -8.02 -13.79
C ALA A 154 -7.00 -8.22 -13.65
N SER A 155 -7.71 -8.58 -14.74
CA SER A 155 -9.14 -8.90 -14.72
C SER A 155 -9.47 -10.10 -13.83
N GLU A 156 -8.61 -11.12 -13.80
CA GLU A 156 -8.78 -12.31 -12.96
C GLU A 156 -8.56 -11.96 -11.49
N SER A 157 -7.47 -11.24 -11.18
CA SER A 157 -7.18 -10.75 -9.83
C SER A 157 -8.31 -9.89 -9.29
N VAL A 158 -8.79 -8.94 -10.09
CA VAL A 158 -9.83 -7.98 -9.69
C VAL A 158 -11.18 -8.66 -9.50
N ARG A 159 -11.53 -9.65 -10.35
CA ARG A 159 -12.74 -10.45 -10.17
C ARG A 159 -12.69 -11.22 -8.85
N ALA A 160 -11.59 -11.91 -8.58
CA ALA A 160 -11.42 -12.65 -7.32
C ALA A 160 -11.45 -11.73 -6.09
N LEU A 161 -10.84 -10.55 -6.17
CA LEU A 161 -10.91 -9.56 -5.09
C LEU A 161 -12.35 -9.10 -4.86
N LYS A 162 -13.08 -8.78 -5.93
CA LYS A 162 -14.48 -8.35 -5.85
C LYS A 162 -15.34 -9.41 -5.15
N GLU A 163 -15.24 -10.67 -5.59
CA GLU A 163 -15.95 -11.80 -4.98
C GLU A 163 -15.62 -11.97 -3.48
N ALA A 164 -14.35 -11.80 -3.11
CA ALA A 164 -13.92 -11.87 -1.71
C ALA A 164 -14.50 -10.71 -0.86
N VAL A 165 -14.44 -9.47 -1.37
CA VAL A 165 -14.99 -8.30 -0.68
C VAL A 165 -16.51 -8.42 -0.54
N GLU A 166 -17.22 -8.81 -1.60
CA GLU A 166 -18.68 -9.01 -1.57
C GLU A 166 -19.06 -10.08 -0.54
N THR A 167 -18.31 -11.18 -0.45
CA THR A 167 -18.56 -12.25 0.53
C THR A 167 -18.38 -11.77 1.96
N LEU A 168 -17.29 -11.04 2.25
CA LEU A 168 -17.02 -10.50 3.58
C LEU A 168 -18.06 -9.44 3.99
N ARG A 169 -18.43 -8.53 3.07
CA ARG A 169 -19.48 -7.53 3.29
C ARG A 169 -20.85 -8.17 3.52
N ALA A 170 -21.18 -9.22 2.77
CA ALA A 170 -22.44 -9.95 2.94
C ALA A 170 -22.54 -10.66 4.31
N ALA A 171 -21.40 -11.00 4.91
CA ALA A 171 -21.31 -11.54 6.27
C ALA A 171 -21.39 -10.46 7.37
N GLY A 172 -21.50 -9.18 7.00
CA GLY A 172 -21.63 -8.05 7.94
C GLY A 172 -20.32 -7.37 8.32
N SER A 173 -19.17 -7.86 7.88
CA SER A 173 -17.87 -7.25 8.19
C SER A 173 -17.59 -6.05 7.30
N GLU A 174 -17.01 -4.97 7.82
CA GLU A 174 -16.40 -3.93 7.00
C GLU A 174 -15.11 -4.44 6.34
N VAL A 175 -14.75 -3.91 5.18
CA VAL A 175 -13.57 -4.39 4.43
C VAL A 175 -12.71 -3.22 4.00
N VAL A 176 -11.43 -3.26 4.38
CA VAL A 176 -10.41 -2.29 3.98
C VAL A 176 -9.30 -3.01 3.21
N VAL A 177 -9.13 -2.67 1.93
CA VAL A 177 -8.12 -3.27 1.07
C VAL A 177 -6.93 -2.34 0.91
N GLY A 178 -5.77 -2.77 1.40
CA GLY A 178 -4.47 -2.23 1.01
C GLY A 178 -4.13 -2.71 -0.39
N THR A 179 -4.14 -1.81 -1.38
CA THR A 179 -3.96 -2.17 -2.79
C THR A 179 -2.51 -2.56 -3.11
N CYS A 180 -2.31 -3.17 -4.28
CA CYS A 180 -1.02 -3.68 -4.72
C CYS A 180 0.09 -2.62 -4.59
N PRO A 181 1.19 -2.90 -3.87
CA PRO A 181 2.30 -1.95 -3.75
C PRO A 181 3.01 -1.76 -5.10
N ASP A 182 3.67 -0.60 -5.26
CA ASP A 182 4.49 -0.28 -6.44
C ASP A 182 5.79 -1.11 -6.42
N LEU A 183 5.82 -2.26 -7.11
CA LEU A 183 7.00 -3.11 -7.20
C LEU A 183 8.17 -2.45 -7.95
N GLY A 184 7.98 -1.27 -8.52
CA GLY A 184 9.06 -0.43 -9.03
C GLY A 184 10.00 0.11 -7.96
N THR A 185 9.66 0.00 -6.67
CA THR A 185 10.54 0.37 -5.54
C THR A 185 11.50 -0.76 -5.12
N VAL A 186 11.26 -1.99 -5.60
CA VAL A 186 12.06 -3.18 -5.25
C VAL A 186 13.44 -3.11 -5.92
N ARG A 187 14.48 -2.84 -5.14
CA ARG A 187 15.86 -2.65 -5.62
C ARG A 187 16.47 -3.86 -6.34
N PRO A 188 16.19 -5.12 -5.94
CA PRO A 188 16.66 -6.29 -6.69
C PRO A 188 16.18 -6.36 -8.15
N ILE A 189 15.13 -5.61 -8.53
CA ILE A 189 14.63 -5.53 -9.90
C ILE A 189 15.42 -4.48 -10.68
N ALA A 190 16.09 -4.93 -11.74
CA ALA A 190 16.89 -4.08 -12.63
C ALA A 190 16.01 -3.38 -13.69
N GLN A 191 16.60 -2.39 -14.38
CA GLN A 191 15.94 -1.68 -15.48
C GLN A 191 16.25 -2.38 -16.81
N PRO A 192 15.24 -2.66 -17.66
CA PRO A 192 13.93 -2.00 -17.69
C PRO A 192 12.78 -2.68 -16.93
N LEU A 193 12.98 -3.88 -16.36
CA LEU A 193 11.90 -4.64 -15.70
C LEU A 193 11.25 -3.87 -14.54
N ARG A 194 12.01 -3.05 -13.83
CA ARG A 194 11.50 -2.25 -12.70
C ARG A 194 10.42 -1.27 -13.13
N GLN A 195 10.58 -0.62 -14.28
CA GLN A 195 9.54 0.26 -14.83
C GLN A 195 8.29 -0.50 -15.27
N VAL A 196 8.47 -1.69 -15.85
CA VAL A 196 7.35 -2.58 -16.22
C VAL A 196 6.58 -3.02 -14.97
N ALA A 197 7.29 -3.46 -13.93
CA ALA A 197 6.72 -3.87 -12.65
C ALA A 197 5.91 -2.72 -12.01
N ARG A 198 6.46 -1.50 -11.99
CA ARG A 198 5.76 -0.28 -11.55
C ARG A 198 4.43 -0.08 -12.26
N GLN A 199 4.46 -0.12 -13.59
CA GLN A 199 3.27 0.13 -14.39
C GLN A 199 2.21 -0.96 -14.15
N TRP A 200 2.61 -2.22 -14.04
CA TRP A 200 1.70 -3.32 -13.76
C TRP A 200 1.11 -3.23 -12.35
N SER A 201 1.92 -2.92 -11.35
CA SER A 201 1.48 -2.67 -9.97
C SER A 201 0.45 -1.56 -9.89
N ARG A 202 0.72 -0.37 -10.46
CA ARG A 202 -0.21 0.77 -10.40
C ARG A 202 -1.51 0.49 -11.14
N ARG A 203 -1.45 -0.19 -12.29
CA ARG A 203 -2.64 -0.62 -13.03
C ARG A 203 -3.49 -1.59 -12.22
N LEU A 204 -2.86 -2.56 -11.55
CA LEU A 204 -3.56 -3.49 -10.68
C LEU A 204 -4.17 -2.75 -9.49
N ALA A 205 -3.42 -1.85 -8.83
CA ALA A 205 -3.90 -1.07 -7.68
C ALA A 205 -5.12 -0.19 -8.01
N ALA A 206 -5.11 0.48 -9.16
CA ALA A 206 -6.26 1.25 -9.64
C ALA A 206 -7.48 0.34 -9.88
N ALA A 207 -7.28 -0.81 -10.51
CA ALA A 207 -8.37 -1.75 -10.76
C ALA A 207 -8.92 -2.39 -9.46
N GLN A 208 -8.05 -2.69 -8.49
CA GLN A 208 -8.44 -3.15 -7.16
C GLN A 208 -9.25 -2.09 -6.40
N THR A 209 -8.87 -0.81 -6.50
CA THR A 209 -9.62 0.31 -5.91
C THR A 209 -11.06 0.33 -6.43
N ILE A 210 -11.24 0.28 -7.75
CA ILE A 210 -12.56 0.27 -8.38
C ILE A 210 -13.40 -0.90 -7.87
N ALA A 211 -12.86 -2.13 -7.96
CA ALA A 211 -13.61 -3.32 -7.55
C ALA A 211 -13.95 -3.34 -6.06
N THR A 212 -13.04 -2.87 -5.20
CA THR A 212 -13.26 -2.81 -3.75
C THR A 212 -14.41 -1.87 -3.42
N VAL A 213 -14.40 -0.65 -3.98
CA VAL A 213 -15.44 0.36 -3.71
C VAL A 213 -16.78 -0.05 -4.33
N GLU A 214 -16.77 -0.68 -5.50
CA GLU A 214 -17.98 -1.25 -6.10
C GLU A 214 -18.61 -2.34 -5.25
N ALA A 215 -17.78 -3.21 -4.67
CA ALA A 215 -18.18 -4.28 -3.75
C ALA A 215 -18.59 -3.77 -2.36
N GLY A 216 -18.45 -2.47 -2.08
CA GLY A 216 -18.86 -1.86 -0.81
C GLY A 216 -17.78 -1.87 0.28
N GLY A 217 -16.53 -2.15 -0.07
CA GLY A 217 -15.37 -1.93 0.79
C GLY A 217 -14.75 -0.54 0.61
N ARG A 218 -13.67 -0.29 1.35
CA ARG A 218 -12.79 0.89 1.20
C ARG A 218 -11.42 0.43 0.74
N SER A 219 -10.75 1.23 -0.07
CA SER A 219 -9.38 0.92 -0.50
C SER A 219 -8.40 1.97 0.00
N VAL A 220 -7.23 1.53 0.42
CA VAL A 220 -6.10 2.39 0.77
C VAL A 220 -4.97 2.09 -0.20
N SER A 221 -4.46 3.13 -0.85
CA SER A 221 -3.27 3.01 -1.69
C SER A 221 -2.05 2.75 -0.83
N LEU A 222 -1.52 1.53 -0.95
CA LEU A 222 -0.16 1.21 -0.51
C LEU A 222 0.86 1.53 -1.61
N GLY A 223 0.45 2.24 -2.67
CA GLY A 223 1.36 2.73 -3.71
C GLY A 223 2.58 3.40 -3.07
N SER A 224 3.76 3.14 -3.64
CA SER A 224 5.11 3.38 -3.11
C SER A 224 5.44 2.96 -1.66
N ILE A 225 4.48 2.58 -0.81
CA ILE A 225 4.57 2.31 0.65
C ILE A 225 5.25 3.45 1.45
N LEU A 226 5.76 4.50 0.80
CA LEU A 226 6.97 5.11 1.33
C LEU A 226 7.32 6.51 0.74
N GLY A 227 6.56 7.05 -0.20
CA GLY A 227 6.65 8.47 -0.61
C GLY A 227 8.07 8.96 -1.01
N PRO A 228 8.31 10.29 -1.05
CA PRO A 228 9.63 10.87 -1.25
C PRO A 228 10.64 10.52 -0.14
N GLU A 229 10.14 10.28 1.07
CA GLU A 229 10.93 9.79 2.21
C GLU A 229 11.57 8.42 1.93
N PHE A 230 11.02 7.61 1.00
CA PHE A 230 11.67 6.36 0.59
C PHE A 230 12.87 6.61 -0.24
N ASP A 231 12.81 7.52 -1.20
CA ASP A 231 13.97 7.78 -2.06
C ASP A 231 15.17 8.20 -1.20
N ALA A 232 14.93 8.74 0.00
CA ALA A 232 15.93 9.02 1.02
C ALA A 232 16.44 7.77 1.79
N SER A 233 15.57 6.84 2.24
CA SER A 233 16.01 5.64 3.02
C SER A 233 15.37 4.28 2.61
N PRO A 234 15.63 3.73 1.40
CA PRO A 234 15.06 2.45 0.97
C PRO A 234 15.51 1.21 1.73
N VAL A 235 16.62 1.32 2.48
CA VAL A 235 17.26 0.17 3.12
C VAL A 235 16.53 -0.20 4.41
N ASP A 236 15.91 0.77 5.07
CA ASP A 236 15.36 0.57 6.42
C ASP A 236 13.97 -0.06 6.42
N LEU A 237 13.23 0.04 5.30
CA LEU A 237 11.81 -0.36 5.26
C LEU A 237 11.57 -1.63 4.45
N PHE A 238 12.62 -2.21 3.88
CA PHE A 238 12.61 -3.58 3.38
C PHE A 238 13.46 -4.48 4.29
N GLY A 239 13.02 -5.72 4.45
CA GLY A 239 13.80 -6.74 5.14
C GLY A 239 15.08 -7.13 4.36
N PRO A 240 15.85 -8.09 4.89
CA PRO A 240 17.13 -8.50 4.29
C PRO A 240 17.03 -8.98 2.83
N ASP A 241 15.87 -9.51 2.42
CA ASP A 241 15.60 -9.94 1.04
C ASP A 241 15.38 -8.78 0.05
N ARG A 242 15.22 -7.55 0.58
CA ARG A 242 14.96 -6.31 -0.16
C ARG A 242 13.69 -6.37 -1.01
N PHE A 243 12.72 -7.17 -0.59
CA PHE A 243 11.43 -7.37 -1.24
C PHE A 243 10.27 -7.26 -0.25
N HIS A 244 10.32 -7.97 0.87
CA HIS A 244 9.28 -7.88 1.89
C HIS A 244 9.54 -6.69 2.82
N PRO A 245 8.49 -6.07 3.40
CA PRO A 245 8.67 -4.99 4.36
C PRO A 245 9.50 -5.45 5.56
N SER A 246 10.31 -4.54 6.12
CA SER A 246 10.88 -4.70 7.46
C SER A 246 9.81 -4.43 8.53
N PRO A 247 10.06 -4.65 9.84
CA PRO A 247 9.16 -4.18 10.89
C PRO A 247 8.78 -2.69 10.76
N ALA A 248 9.72 -1.83 10.39
CA ALA A 248 9.43 -0.42 10.13
C ALA A 248 8.52 -0.24 8.89
N GLY A 249 8.74 -1.03 7.84
CA GLY A 249 7.89 -1.05 6.65
C GLY A 249 6.46 -1.52 6.96
N TYR A 250 6.30 -2.54 7.80
CA TYR A 250 5.00 -3.01 8.28
C TYR A 250 4.28 -1.96 9.11
N ARG A 251 4.98 -1.29 10.02
CA ARG A 251 4.44 -0.15 10.77
C ARG A 251 3.93 0.94 9.84
N SER A 252 4.69 1.29 8.81
CA SER A 252 4.28 2.31 7.83
C SER A 252 3.02 1.90 7.04
N CYS A 253 2.93 0.62 6.64
CA CYS A 253 1.72 0.08 6.00
C CYS A 253 0.51 0.15 6.95
N ALA A 254 0.68 -0.27 8.20
CA ALA A 254 -0.35 -0.24 9.22
C ALA A 254 -0.83 1.20 9.47
N GLN A 255 0.09 2.16 9.67
CA GLN A 255 -0.23 3.58 9.84
C GLN A 255 -1.01 4.17 8.66
N ALA A 256 -0.69 3.76 7.42
CA ALA A 256 -1.42 4.22 6.25
C ALA A 256 -2.88 3.70 6.22
N MET A 257 -3.12 2.48 6.69
CA MET A 257 -4.45 1.86 6.71
C MET A 257 -5.26 2.18 7.98
N LEU A 258 -4.58 2.47 9.08
CA LEU A 258 -5.17 2.60 10.41
C LEU A 258 -6.33 3.60 10.47
N PRO A 259 -6.25 4.82 9.91
CA PRO A 259 -7.38 5.76 9.93
C PRO A 259 -8.63 5.22 9.23
N THR A 260 -8.45 4.51 8.10
CA THR A 260 -9.55 3.92 7.36
C THR A 260 -10.14 2.71 8.09
N VAL A 261 -9.30 1.90 8.74
CA VAL A 261 -9.73 0.76 9.57
C VAL A 261 -10.47 1.24 10.81
N ALA A 262 -9.98 2.26 11.50
CA ALA A 262 -10.66 2.88 12.64
C ALA A 262 -12.04 3.43 12.25
N ALA A 263 -12.11 4.17 11.13
CA ALA A 263 -13.38 4.68 10.61
C ALA A 263 -14.35 3.57 10.14
N ALA A 264 -13.83 2.41 9.73
CA ALA A 264 -14.64 1.22 9.43
C ALA A 264 -15.13 0.55 10.72
N ALA A 265 -14.31 0.50 11.77
CA ALA A 265 -14.66 -0.04 13.09
C ALA A 265 -15.62 0.87 13.88
N GLY A 266 -16.06 2.00 13.32
CA GLY A 266 -16.96 2.95 13.97
C GLY A 266 -16.28 3.84 15.01
N VAL A 267 -14.94 3.94 15.00
CA VAL A 267 -14.22 4.92 15.81
C VAL A 267 -14.52 6.31 15.23
N PRO A 268 -15.11 7.23 16.02
CA PRO A 268 -15.42 8.56 15.53
C PRO A 268 -14.12 9.27 15.16
N PRO A 269 -14.09 10.02 14.05
CA PRO A 269 -12.93 10.84 13.76
C PRO A 269 -12.78 11.91 14.84
N ASP A 270 -11.55 12.19 15.26
CA ASP A 270 -11.23 13.48 15.87
C ASP A 270 -11.78 14.59 14.96
N ALA A 271 -12.16 15.75 15.51
CA ALA A 271 -12.97 16.81 14.89
C ALA A 271 -12.45 17.47 13.57
N VAL A 272 -11.62 16.78 12.78
CA VAL A 272 -10.96 17.23 11.54
C VAL A 272 -11.07 16.16 10.43
N ASP A 273 -12.28 15.63 10.16
CA ASP A 273 -12.55 14.68 9.03
C ASP A 273 -13.32 15.35 7.86
N VAL A 274 -13.25 16.68 7.78
CA VAL A 274 -13.73 17.44 6.63
C VAL A 274 -12.69 17.31 5.51
N PRO A 275 -13.04 16.81 4.31
CA PRO A 275 -12.10 16.71 3.20
C PRO A 275 -11.46 18.06 2.88
N GLU A 276 -10.13 18.11 2.88
CA GLU A 276 -9.39 19.34 2.62
C GLU A 276 -9.11 19.50 1.12
N ALA A 277 -9.92 20.32 0.44
CA ALA A 277 -9.76 20.58 -1.00
C ALA A 277 -8.34 21.08 -1.36
N ALA A 278 -7.70 21.83 -0.45
CA ALA A 278 -6.32 22.32 -0.61
C ALA A 278 -5.28 21.18 -0.67
N ARG A 279 -5.59 20.01 -0.10
CA ARG A 279 -4.76 18.80 -0.16
C ARG A 279 -5.10 17.89 -1.34
N GLY A 280 -5.98 18.32 -2.25
CA GLY A 280 -6.43 17.52 -3.38
C GLY A 280 -7.56 16.53 -3.06
N GLU A 281 -8.05 16.54 -1.81
CA GLU A 281 -9.12 15.66 -1.37
C GLU A 281 -10.48 16.06 -1.96
N GLY A 282 -11.46 15.17 -1.83
CA GLY A 282 -12.86 15.43 -2.15
C GLY A 282 -13.46 14.47 -3.16
N VAL A 283 -14.65 14.82 -3.65
CA VAL A 283 -15.45 13.94 -4.51
C VAL A 283 -14.90 13.93 -5.94
N ARG A 284 -14.75 12.73 -6.50
CA ARG A 284 -14.33 12.47 -7.90
C ARG A 284 -15.16 11.33 -8.48
N SER A 285 -15.10 11.12 -9.79
CA SER A 285 -15.53 9.83 -10.34
C SER A 285 -14.61 8.72 -9.84
N LEU A 286 -15.17 7.54 -9.60
CA LEU A 286 -14.42 6.40 -9.05
C LEU A 286 -13.19 6.05 -9.91
N ALA A 287 -13.33 6.06 -11.23
CA ALA A 287 -12.20 5.80 -12.13
C ALA A 287 -11.06 6.82 -11.97
N ARG A 288 -11.40 8.10 -11.74
CA ARG A 288 -10.40 9.15 -11.54
C ARG A 288 -9.74 9.03 -10.16
N ALA A 289 -10.55 8.83 -9.12
CA ALA A 289 -10.04 8.60 -7.75
C ALA A 289 -9.10 7.39 -7.71
N ALA A 290 -9.42 6.31 -8.42
CA ALA A 290 -8.60 5.10 -8.49
C ALA A 290 -7.22 5.34 -9.13
N VAL A 291 -7.16 6.12 -10.21
CA VAL A 291 -5.89 6.47 -10.87
C VAL A 291 -5.06 7.40 -9.97
N GLU A 292 -5.68 8.45 -9.41
CA GLU A 292 -5.00 9.39 -8.50
C GLU A 292 -4.47 8.67 -7.25
N ALA A 293 -5.26 7.76 -6.67
CA ALA A 293 -4.83 6.95 -5.53
C ALA A 293 -3.69 6.00 -5.88
N ALA A 294 -3.70 5.34 -7.05
CA ALA A 294 -2.63 4.45 -7.46
C ALA A 294 -1.26 5.15 -7.65
N GLU A 295 -1.27 6.48 -7.79
CA GLU A 295 -0.07 7.32 -7.87
C GLU A 295 0.30 7.97 -6.54
N SER A 296 -0.63 8.01 -5.57
CA SER A 296 -0.51 8.75 -4.32
C SER A 296 -0.62 7.83 -3.09
N PRO A 297 0.49 7.49 -2.43
CA PRO A 297 0.52 6.64 -1.22
C PRO A 297 -0.38 7.16 -0.10
N GLY A 298 -0.98 6.25 0.67
CA GLY A 298 -1.83 6.59 1.83
C GLY A 298 -3.15 7.26 1.45
N THR A 299 -3.55 7.17 0.18
CA THR A 299 -4.83 7.70 -0.30
C THR A 299 -5.93 6.67 -0.06
N GLU A 300 -6.93 7.04 0.73
CA GLU A 300 -8.18 6.30 0.87
C GLU A 300 -9.14 6.68 -0.26
N VAL A 301 -9.82 5.67 -0.81
CA VAL A 301 -10.98 5.84 -1.68
C VAL A 301 -12.15 5.06 -1.10
N SER A 302 -13.27 5.75 -0.90
CA SER A 302 -14.52 5.18 -0.40
C SER A 302 -15.71 5.61 -1.25
N ARG A 303 -16.82 4.89 -1.16
CA ARG A 303 -18.08 5.31 -1.79
C ARG A 303 -18.59 6.60 -1.12
N VAL A 304 -19.24 7.45 -1.90
CA VAL A 304 -19.93 8.65 -1.42
C VAL A 304 -21.14 8.94 -2.30
N GLU A 305 -22.19 9.51 -1.72
CA GLU A 305 -23.28 10.14 -2.47
C GLU A 305 -22.99 11.63 -2.63
N ALA A 306 -23.18 12.17 -3.83
CA ALA A 306 -22.98 13.59 -4.12
C ALA A 306 -24.21 14.16 -4.82
N GLY A 307 -24.84 15.16 -4.21
CA GLY A 307 -26.08 15.74 -4.74
C GLY A 307 -27.26 14.77 -4.73
N GLY A 308 -27.29 13.81 -3.80
CA GLY A 308 -28.36 12.80 -3.68
C GLY A 308 -28.28 11.66 -4.70
N THR A 309 -27.16 11.53 -5.44
CA THR A 309 -26.92 10.40 -6.34
C THR A 309 -25.62 9.70 -6.01
N GLU A 310 -25.58 8.37 -6.16
CA GLU A 310 -24.33 7.59 -6.13
C GLU A 310 -23.53 7.70 -7.44
N HIS A 311 -24.14 8.22 -8.50
CA HIS A 311 -23.56 8.24 -9.85
C HIS A 311 -23.58 9.65 -10.44
N GLY A 312 -22.47 10.00 -11.11
CA GLY A 312 -22.31 11.18 -11.93
C GLY A 312 -22.15 10.86 -13.41
N PRO A 313 -21.89 11.89 -14.24
CA PRO A 313 -21.74 11.73 -15.70
C PRO A 313 -20.59 10.79 -16.12
N ARG A 314 -19.64 10.53 -15.22
CA ARG A 314 -18.44 9.71 -15.46
C ARG A 314 -18.39 8.45 -14.59
N GLY A 315 -19.56 7.94 -14.20
CA GLY A 315 -19.70 6.75 -13.35
C GLY A 315 -19.94 7.09 -11.88
N ARG A 316 -19.71 6.11 -11.00
CA ARG A 316 -19.92 6.26 -9.55
C ARG A 316 -19.09 7.38 -8.95
N TRP A 317 -19.63 8.05 -7.95
CA TRP A 317 -18.88 8.98 -7.11
C TRP A 317 -18.05 8.22 -6.09
N ALA A 318 -16.88 8.78 -5.79
CA ALA A 318 -16.00 8.32 -4.74
C ALA A 318 -15.43 9.52 -3.99
N LEU A 319 -15.23 9.36 -2.69
CA LEU A 319 -14.51 10.32 -1.87
C LEU A 319 -13.05 9.88 -1.80
N LEU A 320 -12.15 10.79 -2.18
CA LEU A 320 -10.71 10.62 -2.07
C LEU A 320 -10.19 11.41 -0.87
N ARG A 321 -9.41 10.76 0.00
CA ARG A 321 -8.78 11.36 1.19
C ARG A 321 -7.31 10.96 1.30
N HIS A 322 -6.44 11.87 1.75
CA HIS A 322 -5.04 11.58 1.99
C HIS A 322 -4.80 11.37 3.48
N ARG A 323 -4.71 10.10 3.90
CA ARG A 323 -4.61 9.72 5.32
C ARG A 323 -3.22 9.90 5.93
N ARG A 324 -2.18 10.09 5.11
CA ARG A 324 -0.88 10.60 5.60
C ARG A 324 -0.99 12.11 5.87
N ARG A 325 -0.95 12.50 7.14
CA ARG A 325 -0.63 13.88 7.54
C ARG A 325 0.84 14.11 7.18
N HIS A 326 1.15 15.12 6.36
CA HIS A 326 2.49 15.68 6.40
C HIS A 326 2.70 16.18 7.82
N GLU A 327 3.85 15.90 8.44
CA GLU A 327 4.31 16.82 9.47
C GLU A 327 4.32 18.20 8.81
N ALA A 328 3.62 19.16 9.41
CA ALA A 328 3.73 20.55 8.98
C ALA A 328 5.23 20.88 8.88
N PRO A 329 5.69 21.60 7.85
CA PRO A 329 7.08 22.02 7.81
C PRO A 329 7.38 22.65 9.16
N VAL A 330 8.39 22.13 9.85
CA VAL A 330 8.90 22.72 11.09
C VAL A 330 9.13 24.18 10.75
N VAL A 331 8.25 25.05 11.24
CA VAL A 331 8.46 26.49 11.18
C VAL A 331 9.75 26.65 11.97
N GLY A 332 10.84 26.92 11.26
CA GLY A 332 12.10 27.24 11.88
C GLY A 332 11.86 28.31 12.95
N PRO A 333 12.66 28.33 14.03
CA PRO A 333 12.47 29.29 15.10
C PRO A 333 12.27 30.67 14.47
N ILE A 334 11.13 31.27 14.79
CA ILE A 334 10.81 32.62 14.39
C ILE A 334 11.98 33.43 14.93
N ASP A 335 12.85 33.93 14.04
CA ASP A 335 13.87 34.89 14.42
C ASP A 335 13.12 35.98 15.17
N GLU A 336 13.41 36.09 16.47
CA GLU A 336 12.84 37.12 17.32
C GLU A 336 13.07 38.44 16.57
N ILE A 337 11.97 39.03 16.13
CA ILE A 337 11.92 40.41 15.70
C ILE A 337 12.58 41.15 16.86
N ALA A 338 13.78 41.67 16.60
CA ALA A 338 14.52 42.51 17.52
C ALA A 338 13.64 43.73 17.81
N GLY A 339 12.84 43.57 18.86
CA GLY A 339 12.03 44.61 19.46
C GLY A 339 13.01 45.59 20.09
N ASP A 340 13.16 46.70 19.40
CA ASP A 340 13.72 47.95 19.88
C ASP A 340 13.25 48.19 21.33
N ARG A 341 14.15 47.96 22.30
CA ARG A 341 13.93 48.36 23.69
C ARG A 341 14.73 49.64 23.95
N PRO A 342 14.09 50.69 24.48
CA PRO A 342 14.77 51.93 24.81
C PRO A 342 15.74 51.69 25.97
N THR A 343 16.91 52.30 25.82
CA THR A 343 17.99 52.39 26.80
C THR A 343 17.56 53.09 28.08
N ASP A 344 17.93 52.53 29.24
CA ASP A 344 18.12 53.29 30.47
C ASP A 344 19.38 52.77 31.22
N PRO A 345 20.19 53.63 31.88
CA PRO A 345 21.55 53.32 32.32
C PRO A 345 21.67 53.01 33.82
N GLY A 346 22.78 52.35 34.20
CA GLY A 346 23.19 52.08 35.58
C GLY A 346 22.79 50.66 36.01
N ASP A 347 23.61 49.82 36.66
CA ASP A 347 24.75 50.07 37.53
C ASP A 347 25.69 48.85 37.52
N SER A 348 26.93 49.08 37.95
CA SER A 348 28.07 48.16 38.03
C SER A 348 27.99 47.05 39.10
N PHE A 349 29.02 46.18 39.10
CA PHE A 349 29.39 45.09 40.03
C PHE A 349 28.80 43.71 39.63
N GLY A 350 29.53 42.59 39.47
CA GLY A 350 30.93 42.20 39.72
C GLY A 350 30.94 40.68 40.03
N GLY A 351 31.96 39.94 39.59
CA GLY A 351 32.38 38.67 40.21
C GLY A 351 31.98 37.33 39.56
N ASP A 352 32.90 36.80 38.77
CA ASP A 352 33.53 35.46 38.80
C ASP A 352 32.76 34.14 39.04
N SER A 353 33.09 33.22 38.11
CA SER A 353 33.45 31.79 38.27
C SER A 353 32.47 30.79 38.86
N GLU A 354 32.12 29.76 38.06
CA GLU A 354 32.69 28.41 38.18
C GLU A 354 32.03 27.44 37.16
N GLN A 355 32.85 26.85 36.30
CA GLN A 355 32.74 25.48 35.78
C GLN A 355 33.80 24.64 36.54
N PRO A 356 33.94 23.28 36.42
CA PRO A 356 33.45 22.38 35.35
C PRO A 356 33.09 20.92 35.80
N VAL A 357 32.92 20.04 34.79
CA VAL A 357 33.23 18.57 34.70
C VAL A 357 32.50 17.57 35.61
N SER A 358 32.29 16.30 35.26
CA SER A 358 32.36 15.50 34.03
C SER A 358 31.78 14.11 34.35
N ALA A 359 31.25 13.47 33.30
CA ALA A 359 31.41 12.05 32.95
C ALA A 359 31.40 10.97 34.06
N VAL A 360 30.50 10.00 33.94
CA VAL A 360 30.87 8.57 33.94
C VAL A 360 29.93 7.80 33.01
N ALA A 361 30.53 7.12 32.05
CA ALA A 361 29.98 6.05 31.23
C ALA A 361 30.16 4.71 31.97
N GLU A 362 29.28 3.73 31.73
CA GLU A 362 29.40 2.27 31.95
C GLU A 362 27.97 1.74 32.20
N ASN A 363 27.55 0.54 31.83
CA ASN A 363 28.01 -0.48 30.90
C ASN A 363 26.79 -1.40 30.72
N TRP A 364 26.65 -1.98 29.53
CA TRP A 364 25.66 -3.01 29.20
C TRP A 364 25.97 -4.36 29.87
N PRO A 365 24.99 -5.26 29.95
CA PRO A 365 25.19 -6.59 29.35
C PRO A 365 24.36 -6.82 28.08
#